data_AF-A0A8J2SUR0-F1
#
_entry.id   AF-A0A8J2SUR0-F1
#
_cell.length_a   1.000
_cell.length_b   1.000
_cell.length_c   1.000
_cell.angle_alpha   90.00
_cell.angle_beta   90.00
_cell.angle_gamma   90.00
#
_symmetry.space_group_name_H-M   'P 1'
#
loop_
_entity.id
_entity.type
_entity.pdbx_description
1 polymer ?
#
loop_
_entity_poly.entity_id
_entity_poly.type
_entity_poly.pdbx_seq_one_letter_code
_entity_poly.pdbx_strand_id
1 'polypeptide(L)'
;MVFAPKPVAADHVTGDGKYTDKLQFMFENADGGDDCEVSGCSVTSVIDRSTNYCNLYNLYCGGNVGCQVAQTDLTAIPLDKKTSLGAGKNKFKCRSGKKREL
;
A
#
# COMPACT_ATOMS: atom_id res chain seq x y z
N MET A 1 -20.42 19.31 -12.06
CA MET A 1 -19.42 19.54 -11.00
C MET A 1 -18.53 18.31 -10.98
N VAL A 2 -17.29 18.42 -11.43
CA VAL A 2 -16.34 17.30 -11.38
C VAL A 2 -15.68 17.35 -10.00
N PHE A 3 -15.95 16.35 -9.15
CA PHE A 3 -15.24 16.21 -7.90
C PHE A 3 -13.81 15.76 -8.23
N ALA A 4 -12.82 16.64 -8.03
CA ALA A 4 -11.43 16.20 -8.04
C ALA A 4 -11.25 15.16 -6.93
N PRO A 5 -10.61 14.01 -7.21
CA PRO A 5 -10.38 12.98 -6.21
C PRO A 5 -9.58 13.59 -5.05
N LYS A 6 -10.16 13.53 -3.84
CA LYS A 6 -9.43 13.95 -2.64
C LYS A 6 -8.52 12.81 -2.19
N PRO A 7 -7.24 13.10 -1.88
CA PRO A 7 -6.36 12.08 -1.33
C PRO A 7 -6.84 11.63 0.05
N VAL A 8 -6.71 10.34 0.31
CA VAL A 8 -6.87 9.73 1.64
C VAL A 8 -5.48 9.64 2.28
N ALA A 9 -5.27 10.34 3.38
CA ALA A 9 -4.04 10.27 4.15
C ALA A 9 -4.19 9.30 5.33
N ALA A 10 -3.15 8.53 5.63
CA ALA A 10 -3.10 7.61 6.75
C ALA A 10 -1.73 7.64 7.42
N ASP A 11 -1.71 7.54 8.75
CA ASP A 11 -0.50 7.38 9.55
C ASP A 11 -0.50 5.97 10.17
N HIS A 12 0.63 5.27 10.10
CA HIS A 12 0.79 3.95 10.68
C HIS A 12 2.03 3.93 11.58
N VAL A 13 1.83 3.67 12.87
CA VAL A 13 2.93 3.47 13.81
C VAL A 13 3.50 2.06 13.60
N THR A 14 4.81 1.95 13.44
CA THR A 14 5.49 0.66 13.24
C THR A 14 5.29 -0.25 14.44
N GLY A 15 5.42 -1.57 14.24
CA GLY A 15 5.18 -2.56 15.30
C GLY A 15 6.12 -2.46 16.50
N ASP A 16 7.25 -1.78 16.36
CA ASP A 16 8.19 -1.46 17.46
C ASP A 16 7.91 -0.09 18.13
N GLY A 17 6.92 0.66 17.65
CA GLY A 17 6.51 1.96 18.17
C GLY A 17 7.47 3.12 17.87
N LYS A 18 8.55 2.89 17.12
CA LYS A 18 9.64 3.88 16.95
C LYS A 18 9.45 4.84 15.79
N TYR A 19 8.68 4.43 14.79
CA TYR A 19 8.50 5.20 13.56
C TYR A 19 7.02 5.33 13.22
N THR A 20 6.67 6.42 12.56
CA THR A 20 5.34 6.62 11.97
C THR A 20 5.52 6.73 10.47
N ASP A 21 4.99 5.74 9.76
CA ASP A 21 4.90 5.74 8.32
C ASP A 21 3.73 6.64 7.92
N LYS A 22 3.97 7.60 7.02
CA LYS A 22 2.91 8.45 6.45
C LYS A 22 2.59 7.97 5.04
N LEU A 23 1.30 7.76 4.79
CA LEU A 23 0.77 7.18 3.56
C LEU A 23 -0.26 8.13 2.96
N GLN A 24 -0.30 8.18 1.64
CA GLN A 24 -1.33 8.89 0.90
C GLN A 24 -1.81 8.02 -0.26
N PHE A 25 -3.12 7.95 -0.43
CA PHE A 25 -3.78 7.21 -1.50
C PHE A 25 -4.69 8.13 -2.30
N MET A 26 -4.71 7.93 -3.61
CA MET A 26 -5.62 8.55 -4.56
C MET A 26 -6.39 7.43 -5.24
N PHE A 27 -7.70 7.60 -5.33
CA PHE A 27 -8.61 6.64 -5.95
C PHE A 27 -9.32 7.33 -7.10
N GLU A 28 -9.25 6.72 -8.28
CA GLU A 28 -9.83 7.23 -9.50
C GLU A 28 -10.55 6.11 -10.24
N ASN A 29 -11.60 6.44 -10.99
CA ASN A 29 -12.20 5.46 -11.89
C ASN A 29 -11.21 5.21 -13.03
N ALA A 30 -10.94 3.95 -13.33
CA ALA A 30 -10.14 3.61 -14.49
C ALA A 30 -10.90 3.95 -15.78
N ASP A 31 -10.15 4.21 -16.85
CA ASP A 31 -10.73 4.46 -18.18
C ASP A 31 -11.63 3.28 -18.59
N GLY A 32 -12.93 3.55 -18.77
CA GLY A 32 -13.93 2.52 -19.08
C GLY A 32 -14.93 2.22 -17.96
N GLY A 33 -14.69 2.69 -16.73
CA GLY A 33 -15.70 2.84 -15.67
C GLY A 33 -15.97 1.63 -14.76
N ASP A 34 -15.53 0.44 -15.12
CA ASP A 34 -15.77 -0.77 -14.30
C ASP A 34 -14.64 -1.07 -13.30
N ASP A 35 -13.46 -0.48 -13.50
CA ASP A 35 -12.27 -0.68 -12.68
C ASP A 35 -11.90 0.59 -11.88
N CYS A 36 -11.08 0.42 -10.83
CA CYS A 36 -10.57 1.49 -9.99
C CYS A 36 -9.04 1.55 -10.08
N GLU A 37 -8.50 2.73 -10.34
CA GLU A 37 -7.07 3.00 -10.25
C GLU A 37 -6.72 3.54 -8.87
N VAL A 38 -5.70 2.94 -8.25
CA VAL A 38 -5.16 3.37 -6.97
C VAL A 38 -3.72 3.82 -7.14
N SER A 39 -3.48 5.09 -6.85
CA SER A 39 -2.13 5.65 -6.74
C SER A 39 -1.78 5.86 -5.27
N GLY A 40 -0.64 5.32 -4.83
CA GLY A 40 -0.19 5.41 -3.44
C GLY A 40 1.23 5.94 -3.33
N CYS A 41 1.48 6.80 -2.34
CA CYS A 41 2.83 7.20 -1.97
C CYS A 41 3.04 7.13 -0.46
N SER A 42 4.30 7.01 -0.06
CA SER A 42 4.73 7.05 1.33
C SER A 42 5.89 8.03 1.45
N VAL A 43 6.13 8.55 2.66
CA VAL A 43 7.26 9.43 2.92
C VAL A 43 8.59 8.78 2.57
N THR A 44 9.50 9.61 2.05
CA THR A 44 10.84 9.19 1.63
C THR A 44 11.62 8.68 2.84
N SER A 45 12.04 7.41 2.81
CA SER A 45 12.88 6.82 3.86
C SER A 45 14.18 6.28 3.27
N VAL A 46 15.31 6.75 3.82
CA VAL A 46 16.69 6.47 3.34
C VAL A 46 17.20 5.11 3.85
N ILE A 47 16.59 4.56 4.92
CA ILE A 47 16.94 3.25 5.49
C ILE A 47 15.63 2.50 5.80
N ASP A 48 14.82 2.26 4.76
CA ASP A 48 13.58 1.53 4.91
C ASP A 48 13.82 0.03 4.75
N ARG A 49 13.42 -0.77 5.74
CA ARG A 49 13.44 -2.24 5.67
C ARG A 49 12.23 -2.82 4.91
N SER A 50 11.56 -2.00 4.10
CA SER A 50 10.32 -2.25 3.34
C SER A 50 9.03 -1.99 4.11
N THR A 51 9.05 -1.31 5.27
CA THR A 51 7.82 -1.05 6.05
C THR A 51 6.85 -0.16 5.28
N ASN A 52 7.34 0.92 4.67
CA ASN A 52 6.50 1.79 3.84
C ASN A 52 5.99 1.05 2.60
N TYR A 53 6.88 0.30 1.93
CA TYR A 53 6.49 -0.54 0.80
C TYR A 53 5.40 -1.55 1.19
N CYS A 54 5.49 -2.17 2.37
CA CYS A 54 4.53 -3.16 2.82
C CYS A 54 3.17 -2.56 3.17
N ASN A 55 3.14 -1.34 3.72
CA ASN A 55 1.87 -0.65 3.93
C ASN A 55 1.13 -0.40 2.61
N LEU A 56 1.86 0.02 1.56
CA LEU A 56 1.27 0.20 0.23
C LEU A 56 0.91 -1.14 -0.42
N TYR A 57 1.80 -2.13 -0.37
CA TYR A 57 1.60 -3.45 -0.95
C TYR A 57 0.39 -4.18 -0.36
N ASN A 58 0.23 -4.14 0.97
CA ASN A 58 -0.85 -4.83 1.66
C ASN A 58 -2.24 -4.23 1.36
N LEU A 59 -2.33 -2.99 0.85
CA LEU A 59 -3.62 -2.40 0.44
C LEU A 59 -4.21 -3.16 -0.76
N TYR A 60 -3.39 -3.48 -1.75
CA TYR A 60 -3.84 -4.07 -3.01
C TYR A 60 -3.51 -5.56 -3.14
N CYS A 61 -2.73 -6.13 -2.21
CA CYS A 61 -2.35 -7.53 -2.28
C CYS A 61 -3.54 -8.45 -1.95
N GLY A 62 -4.13 -9.05 -2.98
CA GLY A 62 -5.20 -10.03 -2.86
C GLY A 62 -4.74 -11.49 -2.77
N GLY A 63 -5.72 -12.40 -2.72
CA GLY A 63 -5.52 -13.85 -2.75
C GLY A 63 -4.89 -14.33 -4.06
N ASN A 64 -5.16 -13.64 -5.18
CA ASN A 64 -4.57 -13.91 -6.49
C ASN A 64 -3.03 -13.83 -6.51
N VAL A 65 -2.44 -13.05 -5.61
CA VAL A 65 -0.99 -12.92 -5.40
C VAL A 65 -0.52 -13.53 -4.07
N GLY A 66 -1.40 -14.31 -3.42
CA GLY A 66 -1.13 -15.14 -2.24
C GLY A 66 -1.12 -14.42 -0.90
N CYS A 67 -1.68 -13.21 -0.82
CA CYS A 67 -1.79 -12.49 0.46
C CYS A 67 -2.98 -12.93 1.29
N GLN A 68 -2.90 -12.67 2.59
CA GLN A 68 -4.07 -12.76 3.46
C GLN A 68 -4.96 -11.55 3.21
N VAL A 69 -6.20 -11.81 2.81
CA VAL A 69 -7.20 -10.78 2.56
C VAL A 69 -7.72 -10.29 3.91
N ALA A 70 -7.58 -8.99 4.18
CA ALA A 70 -8.08 -8.40 5.42
C ALA A 70 -9.61 -8.28 5.43
N GLN A 71 -10.21 -7.89 4.30
CA GLN A 71 -11.66 -7.71 4.19
C GLN A 71 -12.20 -8.07 2.79
N THR A 72 -11.71 -7.40 1.75
CA THR A 72 -12.13 -7.62 0.36
C THR A 72 -10.96 -8.12 -0.47
N ASP A 73 -11.16 -9.21 -1.22
CA ASP A 73 -10.13 -9.74 -2.11
C ASP A 73 -10.09 -8.90 -3.38
N LEU A 74 -9.02 -8.12 -3.53
CA LEU A 74 -8.82 -7.26 -4.69
C LEU A 74 -7.97 -8.00 -5.72
N THR A 75 -8.47 -8.08 -6.96
CA THR A 75 -7.65 -8.54 -8.09
C THR A 75 -6.87 -7.35 -8.63
N ALA A 76 -5.78 -7.00 -7.96
CA ALA A 76 -4.95 -5.88 -8.38
C ALA A 76 -3.87 -6.30 -9.40
N ILE A 77 -3.72 -5.52 -10.47
CA ILE A 77 -2.61 -5.61 -11.41
C ILE A 77 -1.67 -4.43 -11.12
N PRO A 78 -0.47 -4.64 -10.57
CA PRO A 78 0.46 -3.56 -10.29
C PRO A 78 0.97 -2.95 -11.61
N LEU A 79 0.68 -1.67 -11.84
CA LEU A 79 1.00 -0.97 -13.08
C LEU A 79 2.42 -0.36 -13.07
N ASP A 80 2.83 0.27 -11.97
CA ASP A 80 4.17 0.87 -11.85
C ASP A 80 4.61 0.97 -10.37
N LYS A 81 5.93 1.02 -10.13
CA LYS A 81 6.50 1.30 -8.81
C LYS A 81 7.75 2.18 -8.92
N LYS A 82 7.77 3.29 -8.20
CA LYS A 82 8.95 4.16 -8.04
C LYS A 82 9.35 4.21 -6.57
N THR A 83 10.66 4.13 -6.32
CA THR A 83 11.21 4.08 -4.97
C THR A 83 12.34 5.09 -4.84
N SER A 84 12.40 5.79 -3.71
CA SER A 84 13.55 6.64 -3.37
C SER A 84 14.81 5.82 -3.08
N LEU A 85 15.98 6.47 -3.10
CA LEU A 85 17.26 5.83 -2.79
C LEU A 85 17.26 5.30 -1.35
N GLY A 86 17.60 4.03 -1.15
CA GLY A 86 17.62 3.38 0.17
C GLY A 86 16.27 2.76 0.62
N ALA A 87 15.21 2.89 -0.18
CA ALA A 87 13.92 2.28 0.13
C ALA A 87 13.91 0.77 -0.13
N GLY A 88 13.53 -0.01 0.89
CA GLY A 88 13.30 -1.45 0.78
C GLY A 88 12.06 -1.77 -0.07
N LYS A 89 12.16 -2.82 -0.89
CA LYS A 89 11.12 -3.24 -1.86
C LYS A 89 10.82 -4.74 -1.86
N ASN A 90 11.11 -5.41 -0.75
CA ASN A 90 10.99 -6.86 -0.66
C ASN A 90 9.59 -7.27 -0.18
N LYS A 91 8.73 -7.70 -1.12
CA LYS A 91 7.36 -8.18 -0.83
C LYS A 91 7.28 -9.37 0.13
N PHE A 92 8.34 -10.19 0.23
CA PHE A 92 8.36 -11.31 1.17
C PHE A 92 8.48 -10.83 2.62
N LYS A 93 8.94 -9.59 2.86
CA LYS A 93 8.96 -8.98 4.19
C LYS A 93 7.59 -8.46 4.65
N CYS A 94 6.63 -8.35 3.73
CA CYS A 94 5.27 -7.89 4.06
C CYS A 94 4.43 -8.97 4.74
N ARG A 95 4.93 -10.22 4.74
CA ARG A 95 4.25 -11.40 5.29
C ARG A 95 4.82 -11.88 6.62
N SER A 96 5.64 -11.08 7.29
CA SER A 96 6.35 -11.51 8.48
C SER A 96 5.42 -11.62 9.70
N GLY A 97 4.91 -12.82 9.95
CA GLY A 97 4.70 -13.37 11.29
C GLY A 97 3.40 -13.01 12.01
N LYS A 98 2.63 -14.07 12.31
CA LYS A 98 1.37 -14.13 13.09
C LYS A 98 0.15 -13.48 12.44
N LYS A 99 -0.85 -14.34 12.26
CA LYS A 99 -2.27 -14.04 12.05
C LYS A 99 -2.65 -12.87 12.96
N ARG A 100 -2.91 -11.70 12.39
CA ARG A 100 -3.63 -10.64 13.12
C ARG A 100 -5.08 -11.07 13.12
N GLU A 101 -5.55 -11.51 14.29
CA GLU A 101 -6.98 -11.62 14.53
C GLU A 101 -7.53 -10.18 14.49
N LEU A 102 -8.41 -9.95 13.51
CA LEU A 102 -9.24 -8.76 13.43
C LEU A 102 -10.33 -8.82 14.51
#